data_AF-A0A843YQI7-F1
#
_entry.id   AF-A0A843YQI7-F1
#
_cell.length_a   1.000
_cell.length_b   1.000
_cell.length_c   1.000
_cell.angle_alpha   90.00
_cell.angle_beta   90.00
_cell.angle_gamma   90.00
#
_symmetry.space_group_name_H-M   'P 1'
#
loop_
_entity.id
_entity.type
_entity.pdbx_description
1 polymer ?
#
loop_
_entity_poly.entity_id
_entity_poly.type
_entity_poly.pdbx_seq_one_letter_code
_entity_poly.pdbx_strand_id
1 'polypeptide(L)'
;MNDMPAVEFESILDADLNRAMREAQARSQAEKDLPTLTKAELAELLFEQVGLNKREAKDMVETFFDEIRKTLERGEAVKLSGFGNFQLRDKPQRPGRNPKTGEEIPITARRVVTFHASQKLKGMVDEAAVGVTPATQTFSSTL
;
A
#
# COMPACT_ATOMS: atom_id res chain seq x y z
N MET A 1 -11.99 -42.23 -32.77
CA MET A 1 -11.90 -41.84 -31.35
C MET A 1 -10.48 -42.11 -30.89
N ASN A 2 -9.65 -41.07 -30.77
CA ASN A 2 -8.40 -41.21 -30.01
C ASN A 2 -8.73 -40.76 -28.60
N ASP A 3 -8.99 -41.72 -27.72
CA ASP A 3 -9.04 -41.48 -26.29
C ASP A 3 -7.62 -41.11 -25.83
N MET A 4 -7.44 -39.86 -25.38
CA MET A 4 -6.21 -39.50 -24.68
C MET A 4 -6.12 -40.35 -23.41
N PRO A 5 -4.98 -41.01 -23.14
CA PRO A 5 -4.82 -41.79 -21.91
C PRO A 5 -4.84 -40.83 -20.71
N ALA A 6 -5.60 -41.16 -19.66
CA ALA A 6 -5.81 -40.32 -18.47
C ALA A 6 -4.52 -39.79 -17.83
N VAL A 7 -3.41 -40.51 -18.01
CA VAL A 7 -2.06 -40.15 -17.56
C VAL A 7 -1.50 -38.89 -18.23
N GLU A 8 -1.88 -38.61 -19.48
CA GLU A 8 -1.47 -37.38 -20.18
C GLU A 8 -2.25 -36.17 -19.64
N PHE A 9 -3.52 -36.33 -19.27
CA PHE A 9 -4.34 -35.27 -18.68
C PHE A 9 -3.85 -34.88 -17.28
N GLU A 10 -3.52 -35.85 -16.43
CA GLU A 10 -2.91 -35.61 -15.13
C GLU A 10 -1.56 -34.89 -15.25
N SER A 11 -0.73 -35.26 -16.23
CA SER A 11 0.57 -34.62 -16.44
C SER A 11 0.49 -33.14 -16.84
N ILE A 12 -0.55 -32.77 -17.61
CA ILE A 12 -0.81 -31.38 -18.00
C ILE A 12 -1.27 -30.56 -16.80
N LEU A 13 -2.17 -31.11 -15.98
CA LEU A 13 -2.65 -30.46 -14.76
C LEU A 13 -1.52 -30.25 -13.74
N ASP A 14 -0.64 -31.24 -13.57
CA ASP A 14 0.53 -31.13 -12.70
C ASP A 14 1.56 -30.12 -13.22
N ALA A 15 1.75 -30.04 -14.53
CA ALA A 15 2.62 -29.03 -15.15
C ALA A 15 2.06 -27.62 -14.97
N ASP A 16 0.75 -27.43 -15.16
CA ASP A 16 0.06 -26.16 -14.94
C ASP A 16 0.11 -25.73 -13.46
N LEU A 17 -0.06 -26.67 -12.53
CA LEU A 17 0.05 -26.43 -11.09
C LEU A 17 1.48 -26.02 -10.70
N ASN A 18 2.49 -26.73 -11.19
CA ASN A 18 3.89 -26.40 -10.93
C ASN A 18 4.28 -25.04 -11.52
N ARG A 19 3.75 -24.69 -12.70
CA ARG A 19 3.92 -23.38 -13.32
C ARG A 19 3.29 -22.27 -12.47
N ALA A 20 2.03 -22.45 -12.04
CA ALA A 20 1.34 -21.49 -11.19
C ALA A 20 2.05 -21.29 -9.85
N MET A 21 2.59 -22.36 -9.25
CA MET A 21 3.37 -22.27 -8.00
C MET A 21 4.69 -21.51 -8.20
N ARG A 22 5.41 -21.75 -9.30
CA ARG A 22 6.64 -20.99 -9.62
C ARG A 22 6.36 -19.53 -9.90
N GLU A 23 5.27 -19.21 -10.60
CA GLU A 23 4.83 -17.84 -10.84
C GLU A 23 4.44 -17.14 -9.53
N ALA A 24 3.74 -17.83 -8.62
CA ALA A 24 3.39 -17.30 -7.30
C ALA A 24 4.63 -17.08 -6.41
N GLN A 25 5.59 -18.01 -6.45
CA GLN A 25 6.86 -17.89 -5.73
C GLN A 25 7.72 -16.75 -6.28
N ALA A 26 7.81 -16.60 -7.61
CA ALA A 26 8.54 -15.51 -8.25
C ALA A 26 7.91 -14.14 -7.92
N ARG A 27 6.58 -14.03 -7.91
CA ARG A 27 5.87 -12.82 -7.48
C ARG A 27 6.14 -12.49 -6.00
N SER A 28 6.04 -13.49 -5.12
CA SER A 28 6.32 -13.30 -3.69
C SER A 28 7.79 -12.93 -3.42
N GLN A 29 8.72 -13.45 -4.20
CA GLN A 29 10.14 -13.10 -4.09
C GLN A 29 10.40 -11.67 -4.59
N ALA A 30 9.82 -11.29 -5.75
CA ALA A 30 9.92 -9.92 -6.26
C ALA A 30 9.30 -8.88 -5.32
N GLU A 31 8.22 -9.22 -4.61
CA GLU A 31 7.57 -8.36 -3.62
C GLU A 31 8.44 -8.14 -2.37
N LYS A 32 9.29 -9.11 -2.00
CA LYS A 32 10.25 -8.99 -0.88
C LYS A 32 11.44 -8.08 -1.18
N ASP A 33 11.75 -7.86 -2.45
CA ASP A 33 12.90 -7.07 -2.89
C ASP A 33 12.54 -5.61 -3.23
N LEU A 34 11.29 -5.19 -2.97
CA LEU A 34 10.88 -3.79 -3.16
C LEU A 34 11.45 -2.90 -2.04
N PRO A 35 12.14 -1.79 -2.36
CA PRO A 35 12.66 -0.88 -1.35
C PRO A 35 11.50 -0.25 -0.57
N THR A 36 11.52 -0.43 0.76
CA THR A 36 10.51 0.14 1.66
C THR A 36 10.96 1.53 2.09
N LEU A 37 10.19 2.55 1.72
CA LEU A 37 10.48 3.93 2.11
C LEU A 37 10.21 4.15 3.60
N THR A 38 11.26 4.56 4.33
CA THR A 38 11.20 4.89 5.76
C THR A 38 11.13 6.39 6.02
N LYS A 39 10.78 6.78 7.25
CA LYS A 39 10.83 8.19 7.67
C LYS A 39 12.23 8.82 7.54
N ALA A 40 13.28 8.05 7.80
CA ALA A 40 14.66 8.53 7.71
C ALA A 40 15.04 8.82 6.26
N GLU A 41 14.66 7.93 5.34
CA GLU A 41 14.87 8.12 3.91
C GLU A 41 14.05 9.29 3.36
N LEU A 42 12.80 9.48 3.82
CA LEU A 42 12.01 10.66 3.49
C LEU A 42 12.72 11.96 3.86
N ALA A 43 13.35 12.02 5.05
CA ALA A 43 14.10 13.20 5.47
C ALA A 43 15.36 13.41 4.63
N GLU A 44 16.07 12.34 4.26
CA GLU A 44 17.24 12.45 3.37
C GLU A 44 16.82 12.92 1.96
N LEU A 45 15.73 12.40 1.41
CA LEU A 45 15.18 12.85 0.12
C LEU A 45 14.81 14.33 0.14
N LEU A 46 14.23 14.84 1.24
CA LEU A 46 13.93 16.27 1.38
C LEU A 46 15.21 17.12 1.49
N PHE A 47 16.26 16.61 2.16
CA PHE A 47 17.57 17.25 2.18
C PHE A 47 18.14 17.36 0.75
N GLU A 48 18.10 16.28 -0.03
CA GLU A 48 18.64 16.23 -1.38
C GLU A 48 17.84 17.06 -2.39
N GLN A 49 16.51 16.97 -2.36
CA GLN A 49 15.65 17.58 -3.39
C GLN A 49 15.30 19.03 -3.10
N VAL A 50 15.13 19.40 -1.83
CA VAL A 50 14.65 20.73 -1.41
C VAL A 50 15.80 21.57 -0.84
N GLY A 51 16.95 20.97 -0.53
CA GLY A 51 18.11 21.68 0.03
C GLY A 51 17.92 22.11 1.49
N LEU A 52 16.92 21.54 2.19
CA LEU A 52 16.76 21.73 3.63
C LEU A 52 17.97 21.14 4.36
N ASN A 53 18.33 21.67 5.52
CA ASN A 53 19.34 20.98 6.33
C ASN A 53 18.75 19.70 6.95
N LYS A 54 19.60 18.71 7.28
CA LYS A 54 19.14 17.39 7.74
C LYS A 54 18.24 17.45 8.97
N ARG A 55 18.48 18.41 9.87
CA ARG A 55 17.66 18.61 11.07
C ARG A 55 16.27 19.10 10.69
N GLU A 56 16.17 20.15 9.89
CA GLU A 56 14.91 20.71 9.39
C GLU A 56 14.11 19.69 8.58
N ALA A 57 14.76 18.91 7.72
CA ALA A 57 14.10 17.87 6.96
C ALA A 57 13.48 16.80 7.87
N LYS A 58 14.21 16.36 8.90
CA LYS A 58 13.70 15.41 9.89
C LYS A 58 12.54 16.01 10.69
N ASP A 59 12.69 17.25 11.18
CA ASP A 59 11.68 17.93 11.98
C ASP A 59 10.40 18.16 11.17
N MET A 60 10.53 18.49 9.87
CA MET A 60 9.40 18.65 8.95
C MET A 60 8.63 17.35 8.77
N VAL A 61 9.33 16.24 8.50
CA VAL A 61 8.68 14.92 8.33
C VAL A 61 7.96 14.51 9.60
N GLU A 62 8.58 14.68 10.76
CA GLU A 62 7.96 14.30 12.03
C GLU A 62 6.73 15.18 12.33
N THR A 63 6.88 16.50 12.19
CA THR A 63 5.78 17.47 12.39
C THR A 63 4.60 17.19 11.46
N PHE A 64 4.87 16.88 10.18
CA PHE A 64 3.82 16.56 9.22
C PHE A 64 2.97 15.37 9.68
N PHE A 65 3.60 14.27 10.09
CA PHE A 65 2.86 13.10 10.57
C PHE A 65 2.20 13.35 11.94
N ASP A 66 2.80 14.17 12.80
CA ASP A 66 2.19 14.58 14.07
C ASP A 66 0.89 15.36 13.86
N GLU A 67 0.85 16.30 12.92
CA GLU A 67 -0.37 17.06 12.65
C GLU A 67 -1.50 16.18 12.11
N ILE A 68 -1.17 15.15 11.30
CA ILE A 68 -2.14 14.14 10.87
C ILE A 68 -2.66 13.36 12.08
N ARG A 69 -1.77 12.88 12.96
CA ARG A 69 -2.14 12.15 14.18
C ARG A 69 -3.09 12.97 15.06
N LYS A 70 -2.69 14.19 15.43
CA LYS A 70 -3.48 15.09 16.29
C LYS A 70 -4.85 15.38 15.69
N THR A 71 -4.93 15.59 14.38
CA THR A 71 -6.21 15.86 13.70
C THR A 71 -7.15 14.66 13.78
N LEU A 72 -6.63 13.45 13.56
CA LEU A 72 -7.42 12.22 13.67
C LEU A 72 -7.85 11.93 15.12
N GLU A 73 -6.99 12.22 16.10
CA GLU A 73 -7.32 12.09 17.53
C GLU A 73 -8.48 12.99 17.94
N ARG A 74 -8.56 14.21 17.38
CA ARG A 74 -9.70 15.12 17.61
C ARG A 74 -11.01 14.67 16.98
N GLY A 75 -11.02 13.60 16.19
CA GLY A 75 -12.23 13.16 15.48
C GLY A 75 -12.40 13.76 14.09
N GLU A 76 -11.40 14.48 13.59
CA GLU A 76 -11.45 15.17 12.30
C GLU A 76 -10.85 14.32 11.18
N ALA A 77 -11.39 14.42 9.97
CA ALA A 77 -10.85 13.77 8.79
C ALA A 77 -9.75 14.63 8.14
N VAL A 78 -8.69 13.99 7.65
CA VAL A 78 -7.60 14.67 6.92
C VAL A 78 -7.75 14.43 5.42
N LYS A 79 -7.73 15.49 4.63
CA LYS A 79 -7.80 15.42 3.16
C LYS A 79 -6.52 15.99 2.55
N LEU A 80 -5.80 15.17 1.81
CA LEU A 80 -4.59 15.55 1.09
C LEU A 80 -4.90 15.49 -0.42
N SER A 81 -5.10 16.66 -1.02
CA SER A 81 -5.46 16.76 -2.45
C SER A 81 -4.43 16.06 -3.33
N GLY A 82 -4.90 15.29 -4.32
CA GLY A 82 -4.03 14.51 -5.21
C GLY A 82 -3.36 13.29 -4.59
N PHE A 83 -3.45 13.08 -3.27
CA PHE A 83 -2.91 11.93 -2.58
C PHE A 83 -4.02 11.01 -2.07
N GLY A 84 -4.82 11.47 -1.11
CA GLY A 84 -5.89 10.68 -0.53
C GLY A 84 -6.54 11.32 0.69
N ASN A 85 -7.36 10.55 1.39
CA ASN A 85 -8.03 11.01 2.60
C ASN A 85 -7.96 9.98 3.73
N PHE A 86 -7.71 10.47 4.94
CA PHE A 86 -7.82 9.71 6.18
C PHE A 86 -9.19 10.00 6.79
N GLN A 87 -9.99 8.96 6.96
CA GLN A 87 -11.34 9.04 7.53
C GLN A 87 -11.41 8.24 8.82
N LEU A 88 -12.24 8.70 9.75
CA LEU A 88 -12.57 7.96 10.96
C LEU A 88 -13.88 7.19 10.73
N ARG A 89 -13.90 5.93 11.17
CA ARG A 89 -15.08 5.07 11.11
C ARG A 89 -15.29 4.45 12.47
N ASP A 90 -16.49 4.60 13.01
CA ASP A 90 -16.89 3.88 14.21
C ASP A 90 -17.37 2.48 13.81
N LYS A 91 -16.72 1.46 14.36
CA LYS A 91 -17.04 0.06 14.12
C LYS A 91 -17.80 -0.48 15.33
N PRO A 92 -19.01 -1.04 15.15
CA PRO A 92 -19.77 -1.62 16.24
C PRO A 92 -19.11 -2.92 16.72
N GLN A 93 -19.48 -3.33 17.94
CA GLN A 93 -19.11 -4.65 18.45
C GLN A 93 -19.73 -5.73 17.57
N ARG A 94 -18.96 -6.79 17.32
CA ARG A 94 -19.40 -7.93 16.51
C ARG A 94 -18.76 -9.23 17.00
N PRO A 95 -19.38 -10.39 16.76
CA PRO A 95 -18.74 -11.67 17.05
C PRO A 95 -17.45 -11.82 16.23
N GLY A 96 -16.41 -12.33 16.87
CA GLY A 96 -15.13 -12.68 16.28
C GLY A 96 -14.71 -14.07 16.75
N ARG A 97 -13.65 -14.59 16.14
CA ARG A 97 -13.18 -15.94 16.42
C ARG A 97 -11.65 -15.95 16.47
N ASN A 98 -11.07 -16.61 17.46
CA ASN A 98 -9.63 -16.80 17.51
C ASN A 98 -9.19 -17.68 16.32
N PRO A 99 -8.32 -17.20 15.41
CA PRO A 99 -7.90 -17.99 14.25
C PRO A 99 -7.21 -19.31 14.60
N LYS A 100 -6.63 -19.42 15.80
CA LYS A 100 -5.89 -20.61 16.25
C LYS A 100 -6.79 -21.61 17.00
N THR A 101 -7.68 -21.15 17.87
CA THR A 101 -8.47 -22.03 18.76
C THR A 101 -9.92 -22.19 18.34
N GLY A 102 -10.45 -21.29 17.50
CA GLY A 102 -11.86 -21.33 17.10
C GLY A 102 -12.82 -20.88 18.20
N GLU A 103 -12.33 -20.37 19.32
CA GLU A 103 -13.18 -19.81 20.37
C GLU A 103 -13.78 -18.48 19.93
N GLU A 104 -15.04 -18.23 20.30
CA GLU A 104 -15.71 -16.96 20.04
C GLU A 104 -15.18 -15.90 20.99
N ILE A 105 -14.59 -14.85 20.42
CA ILE A 105 -14.08 -13.70 21.16
C ILE A 105 -14.72 -12.46 20.53
N PRO A 106 -15.53 -11.68 21.29
CA PRO A 106 -16.18 -10.50 20.75
C PRO A 106 -15.13 -9.45 20.35
N ILE A 107 -15.30 -8.87 19.17
CA ILE A 107 -14.50 -7.75 18.72
C ILE A 107 -15.16 -6.48 19.24
N THR A 108 -14.48 -5.77 20.14
CA THR A 108 -15.01 -4.57 20.79
C THR A 108 -15.28 -3.45 19.78
N ALA A 109 -16.30 -2.62 20.11
CA ALA A 109 -16.58 -1.40 19.37
C ALA A 109 -15.38 -0.45 19.48
N ARG A 110 -14.98 0.15 18.36
CA ARG A 110 -13.81 1.04 18.30
C ARG A 110 -13.88 1.98 17.10
N ARG A 111 -13.20 3.10 17.24
CA ARG A 111 -12.90 3.99 16.11
C ARG A 111 -11.69 3.48 15.36
N VAL A 112 -11.78 3.42 14.04
CA VAL A 112 -10.67 3.04 13.15
C VAL A 112 -10.38 4.17 12.18
N VAL A 113 -9.11 4.32 11.81
CA VAL A 113 -8.67 5.20 10.72
C VAL A 113 -8.64 4.38 9.43
N THR A 114 -9.22 4.91 8.35
CA THR A 114 -9.10 4.33 7.01
C THR A 114 -8.50 5.35 6.05
N PHE A 115 -7.56 4.91 5.20
CA PHE A 115 -7.02 5.72 4.11
C PHE A 115 -7.70 5.35 2.80
N HIS A 116 -8.19 6.33 2.06
CA HIS A 116 -8.63 6.15 0.68
C HIS A 116 -7.73 6.93 -0.26
N ALA A 117 -7.03 6.21 -1.13
CA ALA A 117 -6.23 6.80 -2.19
C ALA A 117 -7.11 7.59 -3.17
N SER A 118 -6.63 8.75 -3.58
CA SER A 118 -7.27 9.57 -4.61
C SER A 118 -7.20 8.90 -5.99
N GLN A 119 -8.06 9.31 -6.91
CA GLN A 119 -8.01 8.82 -8.30
C GLN A 119 -6.70 9.17 -8.98
N LYS A 120 -6.12 10.34 -8.66
CA LYS A 120 -4.81 10.75 -9.17
C LYS A 120 -3.71 9.78 -8.74
N LEU A 121 -3.65 9.47 -7.44
CA LEU A 121 -2.66 8.52 -6.92
C LEU A 121 -2.84 7.12 -7.53
N LYS A 122 -4.08 6.63 -7.63
CA LYS A 122 -4.37 5.33 -8.25
C LYS A 122 -3.94 5.30 -9.71
N GLY A 123 -4.30 6.32 -10.49
CA GLY A 123 -3.90 6.43 -11.90
C GLY A 123 -2.39 6.41 -12.08
N MET A 124 -1.64 7.16 -11.27
CA MET A 124 -0.17 7.16 -11.32
C MET A 124 0.44 5.79 -11.00
N VAL A 125 -0.13 5.04 -10.05
CA VAL A 125 0.33 3.69 -9.69
C VAL A 125 0.00 2.69 -10.81
N ASP A 126 -1.19 2.78 -11.37
CA ASP A 126 -1.63 1.92 -12.48
C ASP A 126 -0.79 2.18 -13.75
N GLU A 127 -0.53 3.44 -14.10
CA GLU A 127 0.32 3.83 -15.24
C GLU A 127 1.75 3.33 -15.09
N ALA A 128 2.33 3.49 -13.89
CA ALA A 128 3.67 2.99 -13.58
C ALA A 128 3.78 1.46 -13.71
N ALA A 129 2.73 0.72 -13.33
CA ALA A 129 2.68 -0.73 -13.47
C ALA A 129 2.60 -1.19 -14.94
N VAL A 130 2.02 -0.37 -15.82
CA VAL A 130 1.90 -0.65 -17.26
C VAL A 130 3.13 -0.19 -18.05
N GLY A 131 4.12 0.45 -17.41
CA GLY A 131 5.35 0.93 -18.05
C GLY A 131 5.13 2.17 -18.92
N VAL A 132 4.00 2.86 -18.75
CA VAL A 132 3.74 4.15 -19.40
C VAL A 132 4.27 5.22 -18.46
N THR A 133 5.51 5.65 -18.67
CA THR A 133 6.10 6.76 -17.90
C THR A 133 5.28 8.02 -18.16
N PRO A 134 4.57 8.61 -17.18
CA PRO A 134 3.91 9.87 -17.39
C PRO A 134 4.98 10.96 -17.56
N ALA A 135 4.80 11.82 -18.56
CA ALA A 135 5.69 12.96 -18.80
C ALA A 135 5.78 13.81 -17.53
N THR A 136 7.00 13.98 -17.02
CA THR A 136 7.32 14.92 -15.94
C THR A 136 6.73 16.28 -16.29
N GLN A 137 5.69 16.70 -15.57
CA GLN A 137 5.21 18.09 -15.66
C GLN A 137 6.25 18.96 -14.99
N THR A 138 7.15 19.49 -15.82
CA THR A 138 8.06 20.58 -15.47
C THR A 138 7.21 21.74 -14.98
N PHE A 139 7.24 22.02 -13.67
CA PHE A 139 6.72 23.28 -13.15
C PHE A 139 7.59 24.41 -13.71
N SER A 140 7.11 25.04 -14.79
CA SER A 140 7.69 26.27 -15.32
C SER A 140 7.47 27.37 -14.29
N SER A 141 8.50 27.66 -13.50
CA SER A 141 8.62 28.89 -12.74
C SER A 141 8.80 30.03 -13.72
N THR A 142 7.75 30.84 -13.94
CA THR A 142 7.87 32.14 -14.62
C THR A 142 7.81 33.22 -13.55
N LEU A 143 8.81 34.11 -13.62
CA LEU A 143 9.02 35.31 -12.80
C LEU A 143 7.81 36.27 -12.79
#